data_AF-A0A7C1GPQ3-F1
#
_entry.id   AF-A0A7C1GPQ3-F1
#
_cell.length_a   1.000
_cell.length_b   1.000
_cell.length_c   1.000
_cell.angle_alpha   90.00
_cell.angle_beta   90.00
_cell.angle_gamma   90.00
#
_symmetry.space_group_name_H-M   'P 1'
#
loop_
_entity.id
_entity.type
_entity.pdbx_description
1 polymer ?
#
loop_
_entity_poly.entity_id
_entity_poly.type
_entity_poly.pdbx_seq_one_letter_code
_entity_poly.pdbx_strand_id
1 'polypeptide(L)'
;MVPCQNFSRHKELVLKEYLVYKLYQIISLYSYRVRLLRLKMVDKYYGNQTTSYAFVIEPVEILSRRLGGEVRDAKNTHPNACNSYNYNRMAIFQYMIGHIDWSIKALHNITLIEPEPYAPSIPVPFDFDFSGFVDAPYALPAEHLPIKSVKERHFNGYCKPEQQFADAFNYFLNLKDTINYTITTFYYLPQKQRNELIWYTNEFFDIIASDTKRKTRIITKCRTH
;
A
#
# COMPACT_ATOMS: atom_id res chain seq x y z
N MET A 1 1.30 14.91 1.08
CA MET A 1 0.78 14.81 -0.30
C MET A 1 -0.25 15.91 -0.58
N VAL A 2 -0.11 16.61 -1.71
CA VAL A 2 -1.06 17.59 -2.23
C VAL A 2 -1.38 17.25 -3.70
N PRO A 3 -2.58 17.53 -4.20
CA PRO A 3 -2.88 17.29 -5.61
C PRO A 3 -2.10 18.26 -6.49
N CYS A 4 -1.40 17.73 -7.51
CA CYS A 4 -0.64 18.53 -8.47
C CYS A 4 -1.56 19.43 -9.34
N GLN A 5 -2.82 19.01 -9.56
CA GLN A 5 -3.81 19.75 -10.33
C GLN A 5 -5.15 19.84 -9.59
N ASN A 6 -5.88 20.94 -9.80
CA ASN A 6 -7.11 21.24 -9.06
C ASN A 6 -8.39 20.56 -9.58
N PHE A 7 -8.31 19.67 -10.57
CA PHE A 7 -9.47 18.94 -11.09
C PHE A 7 -10.04 17.95 -10.06
N SER A 8 -11.36 17.75 -10.05
CA SER A 8 -12.06 16.87 -9.11
C SER A 8 -11.46 15.46 -9.02
N ARG A 9 -11.08 14.89 -10.18
CA ARG A 9 -10.47 13.56 -10.29
C ARG A 9 -9.12 13.46 -9.54
N HIS A 10 -8.35 14.55 -9.46
CA HIS A 10 -7.07 14.56 -8.73
C HIS A 10 -7.27 14.66 -7.21
N LYS A 11 -8.39 15.22 -6.75
CA LYS A 11 -8.74 15.28 -5.32
C LYS A 11 -9.07 13.88 -4.78
N GLU A 12 -9.71 13.05 -5.60
CA GLU A 12 -10.04 11.67 -5.24
C GLU A 12 -8.78 10.80 -5.11
N LEU A 13 -7.74 11.02 -5.92
CA LEU A 13 -6.48 10.27 -5.83
C LEU A 13 -5.83 10.42 -4.45
N VAL A 14 -5.71 11.66 -3.97
CA VAL A 14 -5.15 11.96 -2.63
C VAL A 14 -5.95 11.25 -1.53
N LEU A 15 -7.27 11.22 -1.66
CA LEU A 15 -8.15 10.55 -0.71
C LEU A 15 -8.06 9.02 -0.79
N LYS A 16 -7.90 8.45 -1.98
CA LYS A 16 -7.68 7.01 -2.18
C LYS A 16 -6.35 6.59 -1.58
N GLU A 17 -5.28 7.33 -1.83
CA GLU A 17 -3.97 7.01 -1.24
C GLU A 17 -3.98 7.15 0.29
N TYR A 18 -4.57 8.23 0.80
CA TYR A 18 -4.79 8.36 2.25
C TYR A 18 -5.51 7.14 2.83
N LEU A 19 -6.55 6.66 2.13
CA LEU A 19 -7.28 5.46 2.54
C LEU A 19 -6.39 4.21 2.51
N VAL A 20 -5.49 4.07 1.53
CA VAL A 20 -4.50 2.97 1.52
C VAL A 20 -3.62 2.99 2.77
N TYR A 21 -3.10 4.16 3.19
CA TYR A 21 -2.37 4.26 4.46
C TYR A 21 -3.23 3.85 5.66
N LYS A 22 -4.51 4.27 5.69
CA LYS A 22 -5.44 3.88 6.75
C LYS A 22 -5.70 2.37 6.78
N LEU A 23 -5.82 1.73 5.62
CA LEU A 23 -5.95 0.28 5.52
C LEU A 23 -4.69 -0.42 6.00
N TYR A 24 -3.50 0.05 5.61
CA TYR A 24 -2.25 -0.58 6.06
C TYR A 24 -2.05 -0.49 7.58
N GLN A 25 -2.52 0.59 8.23
CA GLN A 25 -2.52 0.72 9.69
C GLN A 25 -3.39 -0.32 10.41
N ILE A 26 -4.40 -0.89 9.73
CA ILE A 26 -5.19 -2.01 10.26
C ILE A 26 -4.39 -3.32 10.17
N ILE A 27 -3.60 -3.48 9.11
CA ILE A 27 -2.79 -4.68 8.84
C ILE A 27 -1.55 -4.77 9.74
N SER A 28 -0.94 -3.62 10.04
CA SER A 28 0.37 -3.57 10.68
C SER A 28 0.55 -2.35 11.57
N LEU A 29 1.10 -2.58 12.76
CA LEU A 29 1.59 -1.50 13.64
C LEU A 29 2.83 -0.81 13.04
N TYR A 30 3.61 -1.55 12.23
CA TYR A 30 4.73 -1.07 11.42
C TYR A 30 4.19 -0.40 10.15
N SER A 31 3.55 0.75 10.33
CA SER A 31 2.91 1.52 9.25
C SER A 31 3.09 3.01 9.51
N TYR A 32 3.19 3.82 8.46
CA TYR A 32 3.20 5.26 8.62
C TYR A 32 1.85 5.78 9.10
N ARG A 33 1.86 6.66 10.10
CA ARG A 33 0.69 7.46 10.49
C ARG A 33 0.47 8.59 9.49
N VAL A 34 -0.79 8.81 9.15
CA VAL A 34 -1.22 9.90 8.26
C VAL A 34 -2.32 10.73 8.89
N ARG A 35 -2.36 12.02 8.56
CA ARG A 35 -3.42 12.95 8.98
C ARG A 35 -3.98 13.71 7.79
N LEU A 36 -5.30 13.59 7.58
CA LEU A 36 -6.01 14.33 6.55
C LEU A 36 -6.13 15.80 6.93
N LEU A 37 -5.92 16.67 5.95
CA LEU A 37 -5.97 18.12 6.05
C LEU A 37 -6.91 18.67 4.97
N ARG A 38 -7.52 19.81 5.27
CA ARG A 38 -8.24 20.63 4.29
C ARG A 38 -7.43 21.89 4.07
N LEU A 39 -6.81 22.01 2.90
CA LEU A 39 -5.94 23.13 2.55
C LEU A 39 -6.71 24.14 1.71
N LYS A 40 -6.58 25.41 2.07
CA LYS A 40 -7.00 26.54 1.25
C LYS A 40 -5.75 27.12 0.59
N MET A 41 -5.66 26.98 -0.73
CA MET A 41 -4.57 27.50 -1.55
C MET A 41 -5.04 28.80 -2.21
N VAL A 42 -4.17 29.81 -2.21
CA VAL A 42 -4.43 31.10 -2.83
C VAL A 42 -3.38 31.31 -3.90
N ASP A 43 -3.83 31.50 -5.14
CA ASP A 43 -2.96 31.90 -6.24
C ASP A 43 -2.52 33.34 -6.02
N LYS A 44 -1.21 33.55 -5.86
CA LYS A 44 -0.64 34.89 -5.59
C LYS A 44 -0.78 35.84 -6.78
N TYR A 45 -0.84 35.32 -8.00
CA TYR A 45 -0.88 36.12 -9.23
C TYR A 45 -2.31 36.46 -9.65
N TYR A 46 -3.24 35.50 -9.52
CA TYR A 46 -4.62 35.65 -9.96
C TYR A 46 -5.63 35.87 -8.81
N GLY A 47 -5.22 35.72 -7.55
CA GLY A 47 -6.09 35.85 -6.38
C GLY A 47 -7.10 34.70 -6.19
N ASN A 48 -7.13 33.73 -7.09
CA ASN A 48 -8.05 32.59 -7.06
C ASN A 48 -7.80 31.72 -5.83
N GLN A 49 -8.88 31.34 -5.14
CA GLN A 49 -8.82 30.49 -3.95
C GLN A 49 -9.36 29.11 -4.29
N THR A 50 -8.58 28.06 -4.00
CA THR A 50 -9.05 26.68 -4.13
C THR A 50 -8.92 25.95 -2.81
N THR A 51 -9.97 25.21 -2.44
CA THR A 51 -9.92 24.30 -1.30
C THR A 51 -9.79 22.86 -1.79
N SER A 52 -8.85 22.12 -1.22
CA SER A 52 -8.63 20.71 -1.54
C SER A 52 -8.25 19.90 -0.31
N TYR A 53 -8.43 18.59 -0.40
CA TYR A 53 -7.87 17.66 0.57
C TYR A 53 -6.39 17.45 0.30
N ALA A 54 -5.65 17.27 1.38
CA ALA A 54 -4.26 16.88 1.43
C ALA A 54 -4.07 15.97 2.64
N PHE A 55 -2.94 15.29 2.73
CA PHE A 55 -2.57 14.65 4.00
C PHE A 55 -1.07 14.76 4.24
N VAL A 56 -0.70 14.72 5.50
CA VAL A 56 0.69 14.62 5.93
C VAL A 56 0.97 13.21 6.42
N ILE A 57 2.19 12.76 6.15
CA ILE A 57 2.72 11.48 6.60
C ILE A 57 3.68 11.79 7.75
N GLU A 58 3.69 10.95 8.79
CA GLU A 58 4.66 11.12 9.86
C GLU A 58 6.11 11.00 9.31
N PRO A 59 7.05 11.85 9.77
CA PRO A 59 8.46 11.72 9.43
C PRO A 59 9.04 10.37 9.84
N VAL A 60 10.03 9.89 9.11
CA VAL A 60 10.64 8.56 9.33
C VAL A 60 11.31 8.46 10.71
N GLU A 61 11.85 9.56 11.23
CA GLU A 61 12.44 9.63 12.57
C GLU A 61 11.38 9.56 13.67
N ILE A 62 10.15 9.98 13.38
CA ILE A 62 9.03 9.82 14.31
C ILE A 62 8.47 8.40 14.25
N LEU A 63 8.40 7.81 13.04
CA LEU A 63 8.05 6.42 12.84
C LEU A 63 8.99 5.49 13.63
N SER A 64 10.30 5.63 13.46
CA SER A 64 11.30 4.76 14.10
C SER A 64 11.23 4.83 15.64
N ARG A 65 11.21 6.06 16.20
CA ARG A 65 11.03 6.30 17.64
C ARG A 65 9.74 5.71 18.18
N ARG A 66 8.63 5.85 17.46
CA ARG A 66 7.34 5.28 17.87
C ARG A 66 7.34 3.76 17.89
N LEU A 67 8.08 3.14 16.99
CA LEU A 67 8.22 1.68 16.89
C LEU A 67 9.31 1.13 17.81
N GLY A 68 10.06 1.99 18.50
CA GLY A 68 11.16 1.58 19.37
C GLY A 68 12.36 1.01 18.62
N GLY A 69 12.45 1.23 17.30
CA GLY A 69 13.51 0.70 16.45
C GLY A 69 14.29 1.79 15.72
N GLU A 70 15.26 1.38 14.92
CA GLU A 70 16.11 2.26 14.11
C GLU A 70 15.83 2.12 12.62
N VAL A 71 16.05 3.20 11.87
CA VAL A 71 15.96 3.17 10.41
C VAL A 71 17.23 2.56 9.86
N ARG A 72 17.09 1.56 8.98
CA ARG A 72 18.22 0.88 8.36
C ARG A 72 18.31 1.19 6.88
N ASP A 73 19.29 2.01 6.49
CA ASP A 73 19.61 2.30 5.08
C ASP A 73 20.56 1.22 4.51
N ALA A 74 20.06 -0.01 4.41
CA ALA A 74 20.79 -1.15 3.88
C ALA A 74 20.25 -1.58 2.51
N LYS A 75 20.75 -0.95 1.44
CA LYS A 75 20.49 -1.40 0.07
C LYS A 75 21.01 -2.83 -0.15
N ASN A 76 20.42 -3.50 -1.13
CA ASN A 76 20.65 -4.90 -1.46
C ASN A 76 20.26 -5.91 -0.36
N THR A 77 19.48 -5.48 0.65
CA THR A 77 18.88 -6.40 1.62
C THR A 77 18.01 -7.41 0.88
N HIS A 78 18.33 -8.70 1.02
CA HIS A 78 17.52 -9.75 0.46
C HIS A 78 16.19 -9.85 1.23
N PRO A 79 15.01 -10.00 0.60
CA PRO A 79 13.74 -10.07 1.32
C PRO A 79 13.62 -11.22 2.32
N ASN A 80 14.37 -12.31 2.12
CA ASN A 80 14.48 -13.39 3.11
C ASN A 80 15.30 -13.04 4.37
N ALA A 81 16.05 -11.94 4.36
CA ALA A 81 16.74 -11.41 5.53
C ALA A 81 15.84 -10.49 6.37
N CYS A 82 14.65 -10.14 5.87
CA CYS A 82 13.64 -9.39 6.63
C CYS A 82 12.85 -10.32 7.56
N ASN A 83 12.18 -9.73 8.56
CA ASN A 83 11.22 -10.46 9.38
C ASN A 83 10.12 -11.08 8.51
N SER A 84 10.06 -12.42 8.45
CA SER A 84 9.20 -13.11 7.48
C SER A 84 7.71 -12.85 7.69
N TYR A 85 7.27 -12.73 8.94
CA TYR A 85 5.86 -12.50 9.27
C TYR A 85 5.38 -11.13 8.78
N ASN A 86 6.13 -10.07 9.09
CA ASN A 86 5.78 -8.72 8.67
C ASN A 86 5.97 -8.54 7.15
N TYR A 87 7.03 -9.12 6.59
CA TYR A 87 7.26 -9.12 5.14
C TYR A 87 6.10 -9.77 4.38
N ASN A 88 5.63 -10.95 4.79
CA ASN A 88 4.55 -11.65 4.08
C ASN A 88 3.26 -10.83 4.11
N ARG A 89 2.92 -10.22 5.25
CA ARG A 89 1.75 -9.33 5.35
C ARG A 89 1.87 -8.10 4.47
N MET A 90 3.04 -7.48 4.44
CA MET A 90 3.34 -6.35 3.57
C MET A 90 3.21 -6.76 2.09
N ALA A 91 3.80 -7.87 1.66
CA ALA A 91 3.71 -8.33 0.28
C ALA A 91 2.26 -8.66 -0.15
N ILE A 92 1.49 -9.32 0.72
CA ILE A 92 0.07 -9.59 0.46
C ILE A 92 -0.77 -8.30 0.47
N PHE A 93 -0.44 -7.33 1.31
CA PHE A 93 -1.07 -6.01 1.28
C PHE A 93 -0.82 -5.29 -0.05
N GLN A 94 0.44 -5.25 -0.51
CA GLN A 94 0.80 -4.64 -1.79
C GLN A 94 0.03 -5.31 -2.94
N TYR A 95 -0.15 -6.63 -2.88
CA TYR A 95 -1.00 -7.35 -3.84
C TYR A 95 -2.49 -6.97 -3.74
N MET A 96 -3.04 -6.85 -2.54
CA MET A 96 -4.43 -6.43 -2.32
C MET A 96 -4.75 -5.12 -3.02
N ILE A 97 -3.85 -4.13 -2.90
CA ILE A 97 -4.01 -2.80 -3.49
C ILE A 97 -3.49 -2.71 -4.94
N GLY A 98 -2.96 -3.79 -5.51
CA GLY A 98 -2.40 -3.79 -6.87
C GLY A 98 -1.17 -2.89 -7.00
N HIS A 99 -0.32 -2.83 -5.97
CA HIS A 99 0.89 -2.02 -5.98
C HIS A 99 2.12 -2.86 -6.29
N ILE A 100 2.78 -2.49 -7.39
CA ILE A 100 3.96 -3.18 -7.92
C ILE A 100 5.23 -2.32 -7.84
N ASP A 101 5.11 -1.02 -7.58
CA ASP A 101 6.24 -0.09 -7.55
C ASP A 101 6.90 -0.05 -6.16
N TRP A 102 7.51 -1.16 -5.76
CA TRP A 102 8.25 -1.24 -4.50
C TRP A 102 9.40 -2.25 -4.59
N SER A 103 10.47 -2.03 -3.83
CA SER A 103 11.62 -2.92 -3.79
C SER A 103 12.39 -2.79 -2.47
N ILE A 104 12.46 -3.87 -1.71
CA ILE A 104 13.31 -3.96 -0.51
C ILE A 104 14.79 -3.83 -0.89
N LYS A 105 15.22 -4.50 -1.96
CA LYS A 105 16.62 -4.45 -2.41
C LYS A 105 17.05 -3.03 -2.77
N ALA A 106 16.19 -2.27 -3.45
CA ALA A 106 16.50 -0.91 -3.88
C ALA A 106 16.16 0.15 -2.82
N LEU A 107 15.45 -0.22 -1.74
CA LEU A 107 14.78 0.70 -0.82
C LEU A 107 13.84 1.68 -1.55
N HIS A 108 13.18 1.18 -2.59
CA HIS A 108 12.19 1.95 -3.35
C HIS A 108 10.82 1.73 -2.72
N ASN A 109 10.17 2.82 -2.29
CA ASN A 109 8.86 2.82 -1.63
C ASN A 109 8.79 1.89 -0.39
N ILE A 110 9.94 1.67 0.26
CA ILE A 110 10.11 0.85 1.45
C ILE A 110 11.10 1.52 2.40
N THR A 111 10.70 1.64 3.67
CA THR A 111 11.61 1.91 4.79
C THR A 111 11.88 0.61 5.54
N LEU A 112 13.14 0.35 5.89
CA LEU A 112 13.48 -0.77 6.77
C LEU A 112 13.62 -0.28 8.22
N ILE A 113 12.86 -0.89 9.12
CA ILE A 113 12.97 -0.66 10.57
C ILE A 113 13.63 -1.87 11.21
N GLU A 114 14.75 -1.67 11.87
CA GLU A 114 15.39 -2.67 12.72
C GLU A 114 14.83 -2.51 14.14
N PRO A 115 14.00 -3.45 14.62
CA PRO A 115 13.31 -3.27 15.90
C PRO A 115 14.25 -3.36 17.11
N GLU A 116 15.33 -4.15 16.99
CA GLU A 116 16.38 -4.33 17.98
C GLU A 116 17.71 -4.60 17.24
N PRO A 117 18.87 -4.29 17.84
CA PRO A 117 20.17 -4.52 17.20
C PRO A 117 20.32 -5.94 16.65
N TYR A 118 20.70 -6.06 15.39
CA TYR A 118 20.88 -7.31 14.64
C TYR A 118 19.61 -8.12 14.36
N ALA A 119 18.43 -7.63 14.76
CA ALA A 119 17.18 -8.29 14.45
C ALA A 119 16.84 -8.17 12.94
N PRO A 120 16.17 -9.16 12.34
CA PRO A 120 15.69 -9.07 10.97
C PRO A 120 14.82 -7.81 10.76
N SER A 121 15.21 -6.95 9.82
CA SER A 121 14.53 -5.68 9.59
C SER A 121 13.09 -5.90 9.10
N ILE A 122 12.20 -4.99 9.47
CA ILE A 122 10.78 -4.99 9.14
C ILE A 122 10.55 -3.96 8.03
N PRO A 123 10.07 -4.39 6.84
CA PRO A 123 9.77 -3.47 5.75
C PRO A 123 8.45 -2.74 6.00
N VAL A 124 8.51 -1.41 5.95
CA VAL A 124 7.38 -0.49 6.07
C VAL A 124 7.16 0.18 4.71
N PRO A 125 6.09 -0.17 3.97
CA PRO A 125 5.79 0.45 2.69
C PRO A 125 5.22 1.85 2.86
N PHE A 126 5.51 2.69 1.87
CA PHE A 126 4.95 4.02 1.69
C PHE A 126 4.83 4.30 0.18
N ASP A 127 4.30 5.46 -0.17
CA ASP A 127 4.06 5.92 -1.55
C ASP A 127 3.19 4.93 -2.36
N PHE A 128 1.86 5.08 -2.25
CA PHE A 128 0.91 4.11 -2.81
C PHE A 128 0.13 4.66 -4.02
N ASP A 129 0.53 5.80 -4.54
CA ASP A 129 -0.11 6.47 -5.68
C ASP A 129 -0.07 5.62 -6.96
N PHE A 130 0.99 4.83 -7.16
CA PHE A 130 1.16 3.88 -8.27
C PHE A 130 0.39 2.55 -8.11
N SER A 131 -0.60 2.49 -7.21
CA SER A 131 -1.40 1.29 -6.96
C SER A 131 -2.67 1.23 -7.80
N GLY A 132 -3.11 0.01 -8.17
CA GLY A 132 -4.41 -0.23 -8.81
C GLY A 132 -5.61 0.22 -7.96
N PHE A 133 -5.45 0.28 -6.65
CA PHE A 133 -6.46 0.81 -5.72
C PHE A 133 -6.64 2.33 -5.89
N VAL A 134 -5.55 3.06 -6.12
CA VAL A 134 -5.60 4.50 -6.39
C VAL A 134 -6.06 4.76 -7.84
N ASP A 135 -5.60 3.95 -8.79
CA ASP A 135 -5.93 4.04 -10.22
C ASP A 135 -5.62 5.44 -10.79
N ALA A 136 -4.45 5.96 -10.44
CA ALA A 136 -3.99 7.25 -10.92
C ALA A 136 -3.75 7.21 -12.43
N PRO A 137 -4.17 8.23 -13.20
CA PRO A 137 -4.07 8.20 -14.66
C PRO A 137 -2.62 8.22 -15.18
N TYR A 138 -1.67 8.60 -14.34
CA TYR A 138 -0.23 8.57 -14.64
C TYR A 138 0.45 7.27 -14.20
N ALA A 139 -0.22 6.42 -13.42
CA ALA A 139 0.35 5.17 -12.94
C ALA A 139 0.29 4.12 -14.07
N LEU A 140 1.47 3.73 -14.55
CA LEU A 140 1.63 2.75 -15.61
C LEU A 140 2.42 1.55 -15.09
N PRO A 141 2.05 0.31 -15.47
CA PRO A 141 2.88 -0.83 -15.18
C PRO A 141 4.26 -0.72 -15.82
N ALA A 142 5.27 -1.33 -15.18
CA ALA A 142 6.59 -1.47 -15.80
C ALA A 142 6.49 -2.34 -17.06
N GLU A 143 7.18 -1.94 -18.14
CA GLU A 143 7.05 -2.55 -19.48
C GLU A 143 7.33 -4.06 -19.52
N HIS A 144 8.20 -4.55 -18.63
CA HIS A 144 8.57 -5.97 -18.56
C HIS A 144 7.52 -6.84 -17.87
N LEU A 145 6.48 -6.26 -17.27
CA LEU A 145 5.43 -7.00 -16.58
C LEU A 145 4.31 -7.40 -17.55
N PRO A 146 3.69 -8.57 -17.36
CA PRO A 146 2.67 -9.09 -18.28
C PRO A 146 1.28 -8.49 -18.04
N ILE A 147 1.20 -7.24 -17.55
CA ILE A 147 -0.05 -6.55 -17.23
C ILE A 147 -0.18 -5.25 -18.02
N LYS A 148 -1.40 -4.86 -18.38
CA LYS A 148 -1.66 -3.67 -19.21
C LYS A 148 -2.10 -2.45 -18.42
N SER A 149 -2.49 -2.64 -17.17
CA SER A 149 -2.98 -1.60 -16.28
C SER A 149 -2.58 -1.90 -14.85
N VAL A 150 -2.31 -0.87 -14.04
CA VAL A 150 -2.07 -1.03 -12.58
C VAL A 150 -3.26 -1.66 -11.85
N LYS A 151 -4.46 -1.63 -12.44
CA LYS A 151 -5.63 -2.33 -11.90
C LYS A 151 -5.49 -3.85 -11.96
N GLU A 152 -4.74 -4.38 -12.92
CA GLU A 152 -4.48 -5.81 -13.02
C GLU A 152 -3.48 -6.21 -11.93
N ARG A 153 -3.95 -6.95 -10.92
CA ARG A 153 -3.07 -7.38 -9.83
C ARG A 153 -1.97 -8.30 -10.32
N HIS A 154 -0.74 -7.92 -10.01
CA HIS A 154 0.45 -8.74 -10.22
C HIS A 154 1.22 -8.88 -8.90
N PHE A 155 1.58 -10.12 -8.54
CA PHE A 155 2.30 -10.36 -7.30
C PHE A 155 3.79 -10.06 -7.48
N ASN A 156 4.26 -8.97 -6.87
CA ASN A 156 5.68 -8.56 -6.93
C ASN A 156 6.49 -9.02 -5.68
N GLY A 157 5.94 -9.94 -4.88
CA GLY A 157 6.65 -10.50 -3.71
C GLY A 157 7.61 -11.63 -4.08
N TYR A 158 8.66 -11.82 -3.27
CA TYR A 158 9.57 -12.96 -3.38
C TYR A 158 8.93 -14.30 -3.04
N CYS A 159 9.40 -15.32 -3.73
CA CYS A 159 8.98 -16.69 -3.54
C CYS A 159 9.33 -17.22 -2.15
N LYS A 160 8.33 -17.83 -1.53
CA LYS A 160 8.44 -18.57 -0.28
C LYS A 160 7.57 -19.82 -0.38
N PRO A 161 7.85 -20.86 0.43
CA PRO A 161 6.95 -22.00 0.59
C PRO A 161 5.53 -21.53 0.90
N GLU A 162 4.52 -22.17 0.31
CA GLU A 162 3.11 -21.78 0.47
C GLU A 162 2.69 -21.70 1.95
N GLN A 163 3.22 -22.58 2.79
CA GLN A 163 2.93 -22.57 4.24
C GLN A 163 3.32 -21.24 4.90
N GLN A 164 4.34 -20.54 4.39
CA GLN A 164 4.74 -19.24 4.96
C GLN A 164 3.74 -18.13 4.63
N PHE A 165 2.93 -18.26 3.57
CA PHE A 165 1.88 -17.30 3.24
C PHE A 165 0.51 -17.65 3.83
N ALA A 166 0.30 -18.89 4.28
CA ALA A 166 -0.99 -19.35 4.81
C ALA A 166 -1.51 -18.45 5.95
N ASP A 167 -0.64 -18.11 6.91
CA ASP A 167 -0.98 -17.22 8.01
C ASP A 167 -1.35 -15.80 7.54
N ALA A 168 -0.68 -15.31 6.49
CA ALA A 168 -1.02 -14.02 5.89
C ALA A 168 -2.41 -14.08 5.25
N PHE A 169 -2.72 -15.11 4.45
CA PHE A 169 -4.05 -15.23 3.83
C PHE A 169 -5.17 -15.26 4.87
N ASN A 170 -5.03 -16.09 5.91
CA ASN A 170 -6.01 -16.19 6.99
C ASN A 170 -6.14 -14.86 7.75
N TYR A 171 -5.03 -14.16 8.00
CA TYR A 171 -5.04 -12.86 8.64
C TYR A 171 -5.85 -11.82 7.87
N PHE A 172 -5.68 -11.75 6.54
CA PHE A 172 -6.45 -10.84 5.70
C PHE A 172 -7.93 -11.24 5.63
N LEU A 173 -8.23 -12.54 5.49
CA LEU A 173 -9.61 -13.04 5.49
C LEU A 173 -10.36 -12.64 6.77
N ASN A 174 -9.71 -12.74 7.93
CA ASN A 174 -10.29 -12.31 9.22
C ASN A 174 -10.52 -10.80 9.31
N LEU A 175 -9.81 -9.99 8.51
CA LEU A 175 -9.96 -8.54 8.47
C LEU A 175 -10.89 -8.05 7.35
N LYS A 176 -11.47 -8.95 6.55
CA LYS A 176 -12.31 -8.61 5.39
C LYS A 176 -13.39 -7.59 5.73
N ASP A 177 -14.17 -7.85 6.76
CA ASP A 177 -15.27 -6.97 7.15
C ASP A 177 -14.78 -5.63 7.68
N THR A 178 -13.68 -5.63 8.44
CA THR A 178 -13.06 -4.39 8.96
C THR A 178 -12.54 -3.51 7.82
N ILE A 179 -11.89 -4.11 6.83
CA ILE A 179 -11.37 -3.42 5.64
C ILE A 179 -12.53 -2.85 4.82
N ASN A 180 -13.54 -3.67 4.51
CA ASN A 180 -14.71 -3.23 3.76
C ASN A 180 -15.49 -2.14 4.48
N TYR A 181 -15.65 -2.24 5.81
CA TYR A 181 -16.27 -1.21 6.63
C TYR A 181 -15.50 0.10 6.56
N THR A 182 -14.16 0.04 6.66
CA THR A 182 -13.29 1.22 6.56
C THR A 182 -13.46 1.93 5.22
N ILE A 183 -13.52 1.18 4.12
CA ILE A 183 -13.77 1.75 2.78
C ILE A 183 -15.18 2.35 2.71
N THR A 184 -16.19 1.61 3.15
CA THR A 184 -17.61 1.99 3.06
C THR A 184 -17.90 3.25 3.88
N THR A 185 -17.26 3.43 5.03
CA THR A 185 -17.48 4.57 5.93
C THR A 185 -16.56 5.76 5.66
N PHE A 186 -15.71 5.71 4.63
CA PHE A 186 -14.83 6.82 4.27
C PHE A 186 -15.58 7.91 3.47
N TYR A 187 -16.47 8.65 4.13
CA TYR A 187 -17.40 9.63 3.51
C TYR A 187 -16.73 10.81 2.79
N TYR A 188 -15.41 10.96 2.90
CA TYR A 188 -14.65 11.91 2.08
C TYR A 188 -14.63 11.51 0.60
N LEU A 189 -14.76 10.22 0.27
CA LEU A 189 -14.93 9.72 -1.10
C LEU A 189 -16.41 9.57 -1.45
N PRO A 190 -16.82 9.93 -2.68
CA PRO A 190 -18.17 9.69 -3.17
C PRO A 190 -18.55 8.21 -3.11
N GLN A 191 -19.83 7.91 -2.90
CA GLN A 191 -20.33 6.53 -2.80
C GLN A 191 -19.95 5.67 -4.01
N LYS A 192 -20.02 6.23 -5.22
CA LYS A 192 -19.61 5.53 -6.44
C LYS A 192 -18.14 5.05 -6.36
N GLN A 193 -17.24 5.94 -5.94
CA GLN A 193 -15.82 5.60 -5.80
C GLN A 193 -15.61 4.54 -4.71
N ARG A 194 -16.31 4.63 -3.58
CA ARG A 194 -16.24 3.60 -2.52
C ARG A 194 -16.72 2.24 -3.01
N ASN A 195 -17.79 2.19 -3.79
CA ASN A 195 -18.30 0.94 -4.37
C ASN A 195 -17.29 0.29 -5.33
N GLU A 196 -16.61 1.10 -6.16
CA GLU A 196 -15.54 0.62 -7.04
C GLU A 196 -14.37 0.03 -6.24
N LEU A 197 -13.96 0.69 -5.14
CA LEU A 197 -12.91 0.19 -4.25
C LEU A 197 -13.32 -1.10 -3.52
N ILE A 198 -14.56 -1.20 -3.07
CA ILE A 198 -15.10 -2.43 -2.43
C ILE A 198 -15.11 -3.57 -3.43
N TRP A 199 -15.59 -3.34 -4.66
CA TRP A 199 -15.56 -4.36 -5.71
C TRP A 199 -14.14 -4.84 -5.98
N TYR A 200 -13.21 -3.89 -6.15
CA TYR A 200 -11.80 -4.20 -6.36
C TYR A 200 -11.25 -5.03 -5.19
N THR A 201 -11.48 -4.60 -3.96
CA THR A 201 -10.95 -5.27 -2.75
C THR A 201 -11.57 -6.66 -2.55
N ASN A 202 -12.86 -6.84 -2.86
CA ASN A 202 -13.52 -8.14 -2.76
C ASN A 202 -12.98 -9.15 -3.78
N GLU A 203 -12.60 -8.71 -4.98
CA GLU A 203 -11.90 -9.58 -5.93
C GLU A 203 -10.59 -10.16 -5.33
N PHE A 204 -9.83 -9.34 -4.58
CA PHE A 204 -8.67 -9.84 -3.84
C PHE A 204 -9.06 -10.90 -2.80
N PHE A 205 -10.12 -10.66 -2.03
CA PHE A 205 -10.59 -11.64 -1.05
C PHE A 205 -11.01 -12.95 -1.69
N ASP A 206 -11.68 -12.89 -2.85
CA ASP A 206 -12.07 -14.08 -3.62
C ASP A 206 -10.86 -14.84 -4.18
N ILE A 207 -9.73 -14.15 -4.43
CA ILE A 207 -8.47 -14.77 -4.85
C ILE A 207 -7.82 -15.51 -3.68
N ILE A 208 -7.66 -14.85 -2.52
CA ILE A 208 -6.95 -15.45 -1.39
C ILE A 208 -7.76 -16.54 -0.67
N ALA A 209 -9.10 -16.49 -0.77
CA ALA A 209 -10.00 -17.53 -0.25
C ALA A 209 -9.96 -18.84 -1.06
N SER A 210 -9.44 -18.81 -2.28
CA SER A 210 -9.39 -19.97 -3.18
C SER A 210 -7.96 -20.48 -3.31
N ASP A 211 -7.73 -21.72 -2.86
CA ASP A 211 -6.44 -22.42 -2.97
C ASP A 211 -5.89 -22.40 -4.41
N THR A 212 -6.76 -22.67 -5.39
CA THR A 212 -6.40 -22.65 -6.82
C THR A 212 -6.00 -21.25 -7.28
N LYS A 213 -6.77 -20.21 -6.91
CA LYS A 213 -6.48 -18.84 -7.33
C LYS A 213 -5.22 -18.30 -6.63
N ARG A 214 -5.07 -18.46 -5.31
CA ARG A 214 -3.86 -18.00 -4.61
C ARG A 214 -2.60 -18.70 -5.15
N LYS A 215 -2.69 -20.00 -5.48
CA LYS A 215 -1.57 -20.72 -6.09
C LYS A 215 -1.19 -20.13 -7.44
N THR A 216 -2.16 -19.91 -8.33
CA THR A 216 -1.91 -19.44 -9.71
C THR A 216 -1.61 -17.94 -9.82
N ARG A 217 -2.05 -17.12 -8.87
CA ARG A 217 -1.92 -15.66 -8.90
C ARG A 217 -0.83 -15.10 -8.01
N ILE A 218 -0.43 -15.83 -6.96
CA ILE A 218 0.53 -15.37 -5.95
C ILE A 218 1.70 -16.35 -5.87
N ILE A 219 1.45 -17.61 -5.51
CA ILE A 219 2.52 -18.57 -5.21
C ILE A 219 3.38 -18.90 -6.44
N THR A 220 2.80 -19.03 -7.63
CA THR A 220 3.57 -19.32 -8.86
C THR A 220 4.03 -18.07 -9.61
N LYS A 221 3.59 -16.88 -9.19
CA LYS A 221 3.91 -15.60 -9.83
C LYS A 221 4.90 -14.75 -9.03
N CYS A 222 5.39 -15.29 -7.93
CA CYS A 222 6.39 -14.66 -7.09
C CYS A 222 7.74 -14.52 -7.80
N ARG A 223 8.58 -13.63 -7.28
CA ARG A 223 9.92 -13.36 -7.77
C ARG A 223 10.96 -14.28 -7.15
N THR A 224 11.88 -14.76 -7.96
CA THR A 224 13.07 -15.52 -7.52
C THR A 224 14.33 -14.66 -7.48
N HIS A 225 14.35 -13.51 -8.17
CA HIS A 225 15.52 -12.63 -8.31
C HIS A 225 15.20 -11.15 -8.04
#